data_AF-A0AAD2FDS9-F1
#
_entry.id   AF-A0AAD2FDS9-F1
#
_cell.length_a   1.000
_cell.length_b   1.000
_cell.length_c   1.000
_cell.angle_alpha   90.00
_cell.angle_beta   90.00
_cell.angle_gamma   90.00
#
_symmetry.space_group_name_H-M   'P 1'
#
loop_
_entity.id
_entity.type
_entity.pdbx_description
1 polymer ?
#
loop_
_entity_poly.entity_id
_entity_poly.type
_entity_poly.pdbx_seq_one_letter_code
_entity_poly.pdbx_strand_id
1 'polypeptide(L)'
;MLLFKVCLGNNDTEESKWPKNAMLTPPEEAVLLEPSRGADKASMKLFSKSNSLPGLQESFGPEDEDGESDSSSDVSSMSSEQEGDAKKTIEETTSHMNPKAAEYLNKRGNMTPLQEKINGLTTLPAGIYCAIFCLTGSWLSQTMIQETRQEAAIGSDFQGDGCISVSWLPNLHAMPPLTVIAGAMSMILHMPFSFIYHCIYAHKLSSTARIDHWSRRMDQCMLHVYSALLSYAFSGRLDFFLVNLVLNVDCIVKQWEKRIIPVRNQSRLVLSIMCFTLPILENGDYSYFGRLYATMAIAFAVFTTYPFGGWSHTVFHLIFWNVPPMMMTYIPTLPASQDQLQLAAQCAVWAGSS
;
A
#
# COMPACT_ATOMS: atom_id res chain seq x y z
N MET A 1 23.09 -13.92 -14.00
CA MET A 1 23.62 -12.76 -14.76
C MET A 1 23.13 -12.82 -16.21
N LEU A 2 21.81 -12.77 -16.44
CA LEU A 2 21.18 -12.76 -17.78
C LEU A 2 19.67 -12.42 -17.68
N LEU A 3 19.31 -11.30 -17.03
CA LEU A 3 17.91 -10.89 -16.84
C LEU A 3 17.70 -9.36 -16.75
N PHE A 4 18.48 -8.55 -17.49
CA PHE A 4 18.46 -7.08 -17.34
C PHE A 4 18.24 -6.26 -18.62
N LYS A 5 17.57 -6.79 -19.65
CA LYS A 5 17.48 -6.10 -20.96
C LYS A 5 16.09 -5.94 -21.59
N VAL A 6 15.03 -5.72 -20.81
CA VAL A 6 13.66 -5.61 -21.39
C VAL A 6 12.80 -4.41 -20.92
N CYS A 7 13.27 -3.48 -20.07
CA CYS A 7 12.38 -2.44 -19.53
C CYS A 7 12.65 -0.97 -19.93
N LEU A 8 13.34 -0.69 -21.04
CA LEU A 8 13.48 0.68 -21.55
C LEU A 8 12.84 0.81 -22.93
N GLY A 9 11.55 1.15 -22.95
CA GLY A 9 10.84 1.68 -24.12
C GLY A 9 10.92 3.21 -24.10
N ASN A 10 11.25 3.79 -25.25
CA ASN A 10 11.38 5.22 -25.52
C ASN A 10 10.21 6.06 -24.98
N ASN A 11 10.55 7.14 -24.28
CA ASN A 11 9.63 8.22 -23.92
C ASN A 11 9.68 9.28 -25.02
N ASP A 12 8.57 9.51 -25.72
CA ASP A 12 8.30 10.77 -26.38
C ASP A 12 7.89 11.79 -25.32
N THR A 13 8.70 12.83 -25.14
CA THR A 13 8.42 13.93 -24.21
C THR A 13 7.63 15.05 -24.90
N GLU A 14 6.33 15.15 -24.59
CA GLU A 14 5.61 16.42 -24.66
C GLU A 14 5.91 17.24 -23.40
N GLU A 15 6.49 18.43 -23.59
CA GLU A 15 6.78 19.40 -22.54
C GLU A 15 5.50 19.86 -21.81
N SER A 16 5.40 19.58 -20.51
CA SER A 16 4.45 20.28 -19.63
C SER A 16 5.18 21.33 -18.80
N LYS A 17 4.71 22.58 -18.90
CA LYS A 17 5.21 23.75 -18.19
C LYS A 17 5.05 23.58 -16.68
N TRP A 18 6.17 23.59 -15.96
CA TRP A 18 6.26 23.92 -14.54
C TRP A 18 6.98 25.27 -14.38
N PRO A 19 6.74 26.04 -13.31
CA PRO A 19 7.25 27.41 -13.19
C PRO A 19 8.78 27.41 -13.01
N LYS A 20 9.47 28.17 -13.87
CA LYS A 20 10.92 28.36 -13.87
C LYS A 20 11.31 29.50 -12.93
N ASN A 21 12.19 29.22 -11.98
CA ASN A 21 13.17 30.18 -11.48
C ASN A 21 14.51 29.45 -11.27
N ALA A 22 15.58 30.16 -11.61
CA ALA A 22 17.02 29.83 -11.47
C ALA A 22 17.69 28.93 -12.54
N MET A 23 18.20 29.64 -13.56
CA MET A 23 19.60 29.66 -14.04
C MET A 23 20.21 28.54 -14.92
N LEU A 24 20.76 29.04 -16.04
CA LEU A 24 21.87 28.59 -16.91
C LEU A 24 21.56 27.65 -18.10
N THR A 25 21.68 28.23 -19.30
CA THR A 25 21.84 27.65 -20.66
C THR A 25 23.34 27.62 -21.04
N PRO A 26 23.80 27.12 -22.22
CA PRO A 26 23.41 26.03 -23.16
C PRO A 26 24.67 25.09 -23.42
N PRO A 27 24.91 24.29 -24.50
CA PRO A 27 24.23 24.22 -25.81
C PRO A 27 24.04 22.85 -26.54
N GLU A 28 23.12 22.95 -27.51
CA GLU A 28 22.96 22.40 -28.87
C GLU A 28 23.53 21.06 -29.38
N GLU A 29 22.65 20.44 -30.20
CA GLU A 29 22.81 19.51 -31.33
C GLU A 29 23.08 18.01 -31.10
N ALA A 30 22.12 17.16 -31.53
CA ALA A 30 22.21 16.48 -32.82
C ALA A 30 20.94 15.65 -33.14
N VAL A 31 20.46 15.84 -34.37
CA VAL A 31 19.43 15.07 -35.08
C VAL A 31 19.93 13.65 -35.36
N LEU A 32 19.10 12.59 -35.23
CA LEU A 32 19.21 11.37 -36.04
C LEU A 32 17.94 10.46 -35.97
N LEU A 33 17.35 10.33 -37.16
CA LEU A 33 16.44 9.36 -37.79
C LEU A 33 15.98 8.08 -37.03
N GLU A 34 14.68 7.80 -37.13
CA GLU A 34 14.00 6.53 -36.83
C GLU A 34 14.43 5.37 -37.74
N PRO A 35 14.11 4.12 -37.35
CA PRO A 35 13.21 3.36 -38.22
C PRO A 35 12.09 2.58 -37.52
N SER A 36 10.94 2.61 -38.20
CA SER A 36 9.74 1.78 -38.02
C SER A 36 10.03 0.29 -37.92
N ARG A 37 9.25 -0.44 -37.10
CA ARG A 37 8.83 -1.82 -37.39
C ARG A 37 7.61 -2.22 -36.56
N GLY A 38 6.53 -2.52 -37.27
CA GLY A 38 5.36 -3.19 -36.70
C GLY A 38 5.60 -4.66 -36.41
N ALA A 39 4.81 -5.20 -35.48
CA ALA A 39 4.55 -6.63 -35.39
C ALA A 39 3.20 -6.86 -34.72
N ASP A 40 2.47 -7.79 -35.32
CA ASP A 40 1.08 -8.15 -35.10
C ASP A 40 0.79 -8.95 -33.81
N LYS A 41 -0.47 -8.79 -33.42
CA LYS A 41 -1.40 -9.62 -32.62
C LYS A 41 -1.01 -11.07 -32.27
N ALA A 42 -1.26 -11.44 -31.00
CA ALA A 42 -2.01 -12.64 -30.59
C ALA A 42 -2.43 -12.50 -29.10
N SER A 43 -3.70 -12.25 -28.80
CA SER A 43 -4.74 -13.24 -28.42
C SER A 43 -4.51 -13.91 -27.04
N MET A 44 -5.22 -13.40 -26.03
CA MET A 44 -5.55 -14.16 -24.83
C MET A 44 -6.97 -13.76 -24.37
N LYS A 45 -7.97 -14.49 -24.86
CA LYS A 45 -9.36 -14.47 -24.35
C LYS A 45 -9.51 -15.67 -23.43
N LEU A 46 -9.58 -15.45 -22.12
CA LEU A 46 -10.06 -16.44 -21.16
C LEU A 46 -10.93 -15.74 -20.09
N PHE A 47 -12.17 -16.24 -19.99
CA PHE A 47 -13.15 -16.18 -18.91
C PHE A 47 -13.57 -14.82 -18.29
N SER A 48 -14.79 -14.40 -18.61
CA SER A 48 -15.92 -14.48 -17.65
C SER A 48 -17.23 -14.08 -18.35
N LYS A 49 -18.02 -15.08 -18.73
CA LYS A 49 -19.48 -14.95 -18.86
C LYS A 49 -20.04 -15.38 -17.51
N SER A 50 -20.58 -14.46 -16.72
CA SER A 50 -21.43 -14.78 -15.59
C SER A 50 -22.84 -14.33 -15.88
N ASN A 51 -23.75 -15.29 -15.86
CA ASN A 51 -25.18 -15.13 -16.08
C ASN A 51 -25.78 -14.14 -15.07
N SER A 52 -26.61 -13.23 -15.58
CA SER A 52 -27.54 -12.42 -14.82
C SER A 52 -28.66 -13.31 -14.26
N LEU A 53 -28.84 -13.28 -12.93
CA LEU A 53 -30.05 -13.76 -12.25
C LEU A 53 -30.93 -12.53 -11.92
N PRO A 54 -32.25 -12.60 -12.14
CA PRO A 54 -33.15 -11.48 -11.90
C PRO A 54 -33.79 -11.53 -10.50
N GLY A 55 -34.09 -10.35 -9.96
CA GLY A 55 -35.24 -10.16 -9.06
C GLY A 55 -34.92 -10.02 -7.58
N LEU A 56 -34.90 -8.78 -7.10
CA LEU A 56 -35.62 -8.35 -5.89
C LEU A 56 -35.65 -6.82 -5.88
N GLN A 57 -36.79 -6.29 -6.34
CA GLN A 57 -37.19 -4.89 -6.19
C GLN A 57 -37.84 -4.79 -4.81
N GLU A 58 -37.20 -4.09 -3.87
CA GLU A 58 -37.88 -3.55 -2.71
C GLU A 58 -38.07 -2.05 -2.91
N SER A 59 -39.33 -1.67 -2.99
CA SER A 59 -39.82 -0.30 -3.05
C SER A 59 -39.75 0.34 -1.67
N PHE A 60 -38.96 1.41 -1.53
CA PHE A 60 -39.14 2.38 -0.45
C PHE A 60 -39.74 3.65 -1.08
N GLY A 61 -40.94 4.00 -0.61
CA GLY A 61 -41.66 5.20 -1.01
C GLY A 61 -41.02 6.47 -0.46
N PRO A 62 -41.36 7.64 -1.00
CA PRO A 62 -40.90 8.92 -0.49
C PRO A 62 -41.73 9.31 0.73
N GLU A 63 -41.04 9.72 1.80
CA GLU A 63 -41.61 10.56 2.84
C GLU A 63 -41.39 12.02 2.42
N ASP A 64 -42.51 12.73 2.32
CA ASP A 64 -42.60 14.17 2.12
C ASP A 64 -42.15 14.88 3.40
N GLU A 65 -41.21 15.83 3.28
CA GLU A 65 -41.06 16.88 4.29
C GLU A 65 -40.96 18.24 3.58
N ASP A 66 -42.07 18.96 3.69
CA ASP A 66 -42.21 20.37 3.37
C ASP A 66 -41.41 21.21 4.38
N GLY A 67 -40.60 22.14 3.86
CA GLY A 67 -39.79 23.04 4.67
C GLY A 67 -39.49 24.34 3.94
N GLU A 68 -40.51 25.16 3.74
CA GLU A 68 -40.36 26.59 3.41
C GLU A 68 -39.60 27.32 4.52
N SER A 69 -38.53 28.03 4.16
CA SER A 69 -38.20 29.29 4.84
C SER A 69 -37.37 30.19 3.93
N ASP A 70 -38.02 31.28 3.52
CA ASP A 70 -37.43 32.47 2.91
C ASP A 70 -36.39 33.10 3.84
N SER A 71 -35.21 33.41 3.30
CA SER A 71 -34.47 34.60 3.72
C SER A 71 -33.57 35.10 2.59
N SER A 72 -34.04 36.15 1.94
CA SER A 72 -33.32 36.97 0.98
C SER A 72 -32.20 37.74 1.69
N SER A 73 -30.98 37.61 1.17
CA SER A 73 -29.95 38.64 1.36
C SER A 73 -29.09 38.77 0.10
N ASP A 74 -29.10 39.99 -0.42
CA ASP A 74 -28.38 40.46 -1.59
C ASP A 74 -26.86 40.23 -1.46
N VAL A 75 -26.28 39.50 -2.42
CA VAL A 75 -24.83 39.49 -2.63
C VAL A 75 -24.53 39.68 -4.12
N SER A 76 -24.25 40.95 -4.43
CA SER A 76 -23.16 41.43 -5.28
C SER A 76 -22.79 40.62 -6.53
N SER A 77 -23.14 41.20 -7.67
CA SER A 77 -22.76 40.86 -9.03
C SER A 77 -21.26 40.58 -9.19
N MET A 78 -20.87 39.30 -9.22
CA MET A 78 -19.64 38.85 -9.88
C MET A 78 -19.94 38.56 -11.35
N SER A 79 -19.06 39.08 -12.20
CA SER A 79 -19.12 39.08 -13.67
C SER A 79 -19.29 37.68 -14.27
N SER A 80 -20.30 37.54 -15.14
CA SER A 80 -20.69 36.34 -15.89
C SER A 80 -19.64 35.76 -16.85
N GLU A 81 -18.45 36.35 -16.95
CA GLU A 81 -17.38 35.87 -17.84
C GLU A 81 -16.52 34.76 -17.21
N GLN A 82 -16.45 34.64 -15.88
CA GLN A 82 -15.62 33.60 -15.21
C GLN A 82 -16.29 32.22 -15.11
N GLU A 83 -17.63 32.16 -15.19
CA GLU A 83 -18.37 30.89 -15.09
C GLU A 83 -18.28 30.06 -16.38
N GLY A 84 -18.06 30.71 -17.53
CA GLY A 84 -17.92 30.05 -18.84
C GLY A 84 -16.63 29.25 -18.98
N ASP A 85 -15.50 29.76 -18.49
CA ASP A 85 -14.18 29.10 -18.63
C ASP A 85 -14.02 27.88 -17.71
N ALA A 86 -14.58 27.92 -16.51
CA ALA A 86 -14.57 26.77 -15.60
C ALA A 86 -15.39 25.60 -16.15
N LYS A 87 -16.54 25.88 -16.77
CA LYS A 87 -17.43 24.86 -17.33
C LYS A 87 -16.83 24.20 -18.57
N LYS A 88 -16.17 24.98 -19.44
CA LYS A 88 -15.51 24.48 -20.66
C LYS A 88 -14.32 23.56 -20.35
N THR A 89 -13.57 23.86 -19.29
CA THR A 89 -12.43 23.03 -18.85
C THR A 89 -12.88 21.66 -18.31
N ILE A 90 -14.05 21.58 -17.66
CA ILE A 90 -14.60 20.32 -17.13
C ILE A 90 -15.11 19.41 -18.26
N GLU A 91 -15.68 19.98 -19.33
CA GLU A 91 -16.17 19.22 -20.49
C GLU A 91 -15.02 18.65 -21.34
N GLU A 92 -13.94 19.42 -21.58
CA GLU A 92 -12.76 18.91 -22.31
C GLU A 92 -12.05 17.79 -21.54
N THR A 93 -12.02 17.86 -20.20
CA THR A 93 -11.37 16.84 -19.38
C THR A 93 -12.16 15.53 -19.33
N THR A 94 -13.50 15.60 -19.36
CA THR A 94 -14.35 14.39 -19.39
C THR A 94 -14.38 13.71 -20.76
N SER A 95 -14.20 14.45 -21.85
CA SER A 95 -14.17 13.92 -23.23
C SER A 95 -13.07 12.89 -23.49
N HIS A 96 -11.97 12.87 -22.72
CA HIS A 96 -10.85 11.96 -22.94
C HIS A 96 -10.86 10.70 -22.06
N MET A 97 -11.86 10.55 -21.17
CA MET A 97 -11.91 9.37 -20.32
C MET A 97 -12.38 8.14 -21.10
N ASN A 98 -11.65 7.04 -20.98
CA ASN A 98 -12.04 5.76 -21.57
C ASN A 98 -13.42 5.34 -21.02
N PRO A 99 -14.43 5.06 -21.86
CA PRO A 99 -15.77 4.67 -21.42
C PRO A 99 -15.77 3.52 -20.41
N LYS A 100 -14.83 2.57 -20.55
CA LYS A 100 -14.67 1.44 -19.62
C LYS A 100 -14.22 1.87 -18.22
N ALA A 101 -13.44 2.94 -18.11
CA ALA A 101 -13.01 3.46 -16.82
C ALA A 101 -14.17 4.19 -16.11
N ALA A 102 -14.98 4.95 -16.86
CA ALA A 102 -16.19 5.58 -16.32
C ALA A 102 -17.20 4.52 -15.85
N GLU A 103 -17.47 3.50 -16.66
CA GLU A 103 -18.33 2.37 -16.30
C GLU A 103 -17.83 1.65 -15.04
N TYR A 104 -16.52 1.38 -14.96
CA TYR A 104 -15.90 0.77 -13.79
C TYR A 104 -16.07 1.61 -12.51
N LEU A 105 -15.90 2.93 -12.59
CA LEU A 105 -16.09 3.83 -11.45
C LEU A 105 -17.56 3.90 -11.04
N ASN A 106 -18.48 3.98 -12.00
CA ASN A 106 -19.91 4.01 -11.74
C ASN A 106 -20.39 2.71 -11.10
N LYS A 107 -19.86 1.56 -11.54
CA LYS A 107 -20.20 0.23 -10.97
C LYS A 107 -19.81 0.09 -9.51
N ARG A 108 -18.72 0.74 -9.07
CA ARG A 108 -18.29 0.71 -7.66
C ARG A 108 -19.15 1.58 -6.74
N GLY A 109 -20.03 2.42 -7.32
CA GLY A 109 -20.83 3.38 -6.59
C GLY A 109 -19.97 4.48 -5.95
N ASN A 110 -20.56 5.66 -5.76
CA ASN A 110 -19.93 6.67 -4.91
C ASN A 110 -20.08 6.20 -3.46
N MET A 111 -18.97 5.80 -2.83
CA MET A 111 -18.96 5.52 -1.39
C MET A 111 -19.38 6.77 -0.62
N THR A 112 -20.21 6.59 0.41
CA THR A 112 -20.66 7.69 1.26
C THR A 112 -19.51 8.25 2.10
N PRO A 113 -19.61 9.49 2.60
CA PRO A 113 -18.59 10.04 3.49
C PRO A 113 -18.33 9.19 4.73
N LEU A 114 -19.36 8.51 5.26
CA LEU A 114 -19.20 7.59 6.38
C LEU A 114 -18.39 6.35 5.98
N GLN A 115 -18.72 5.72 4.85
CA GLN A 115 -17.99 4.54 4.35
C GLN A 115 -16.50 4.84 4.14
N GLU A 116 -16.17 5.99 3.53
CA GLU A 116 -14.77 6.38 3.34
C GLU A 116 -14.04 6.64 4.66
N LYS A 117 -14.68 7.30 5.63
CA LYS A 117 -14.07 7.50 6.96
C LYS A 117 -13.81 6.16 7.67
N ILE A 118 -14.73 5.21 7.58
CA ILE A 118 -14.53 3.88 8.16
C ILE A 118 -13.43 3.10 7.43
N ASN A 119 -13.31 3.22 6.09
CA ASN A 119 -12.17 2.67 5.35
C ASN A 119 -10.84 3.21 5.91
N GLY A 120 -10.73 4.53 6.15
CA GLY A 120 -9.53 5.11 6.74
C GLY A 120 -9.26 4.62 8.17
N LEU A 121 -10.27 4.61 9.04
CA LEU A 121 -10.15 4.15 10.43
C LEU A 121 -9.71 2.68 10.51
N THR A 122 -10.20 1.84 9.60
CA THR A 122 -9.80 0.43 9.56
C THR A 122 -8.34 0.22 9.14
N THR A 123 -7.57 1.23 8.76
CA THR A 123 -6.13 1.05 8.51
C THR A 123 -5.28 1.19 9.78
N LEU A 124 -5.80 1.85 10.83
CA LEU A 124 -5.04 2.20 12.03
C LEU A 124 -4.58 0.98 12.86
N PRO A 125 -5.43 -0.04 13.12
CA PRO A 125 -5.05 -1.12 14.03
C PRO A 125 -3.81 -1.90 13.58
N ALA A 126 -3.61 -2.06 12.27
CA ALA A 126 -2.44 -2.73 11.71
C ALA A 126 -1.12 -1.99 12.04
N GLY A 127 -1.07 -0.68 11.77
CA GLY A 127 0.12 0.13 12.07
C GLY A 127 0.38 0.24 13.57
N ILE A 128 -0.66 0.42 14.38
CA ILE A 128 -0.58 0.48 15.84
C ILE A 128 -0.07 -0.85 16.40
N TYR A 129 -0.61 -1.98 15.94
CA TYR A 129 -0.16 -3.31 16.36
C TYR A 129 1.33 -3.51 16.07
N CYS A 130 1.80 -3.19 14.86
CA CYS A 130 3.21 -3.31 14.50
C CYS A 130 4.12 -2.41 15.36
N ALA A 131 3.69 -1.19 15.67
CA ALA A 131 4.42 -0.28 16.55
C ALA A 131 4.50 -0.84 17.99
N ILE A 132 3.36 -1.26 18.55
CA ILE A 132 3.31 -1.87 19.88
C ILE A 132 4.20 -3.11 19.92
N PHE A 133 4.08 -4.03 18.96
CA PHE A 133 4.86 -5.27 18.90
C PHE A 133 6.37 -5.03 18.97
N CYS A 134 6.87 -3.98 18.29
CA CYS A 134 8.29 -3.61 18.36
C CYS A 134 8.66 -3.01 19.72
N LEU A 135 7.85 -2.09 20.24
CA LEU A 135 8.13 -1.36 21.48
C LEU A 135 8.00 -2.24 22.73
N THR A 136 7.09 -3.20 22.75
CA THR A 136 6.83 -4.07 23.91
C THR A 136 7.75 -5.28 23.98
N GLY A 137 8.67 -5.46 23.03
CA GLY A 137 9.55 -6.63 23.00
C GLY A 137 8.83 -7.93 22.63
N SER A 138 7.62 -7.87 22.06
CA SER A 138 6.81 -9.06 21.74
C SER A 138 7.40 -9.95 20.65
N TRP A 139 8.47 -9.51 20.00
CA TRP A 139 9.30 -10.27 19.07
C TRP A 139 10.27 -11.25 19.76
N LEU A 140 10.53 -11.10 21.07
CA LEU A 140 11.38 -11.99 21.86
C LEU A 140 10.53 -12.99 22.66
N SER A 141 10.78 -14.29 22.48
CA SER A 141 10.02 -15.34 23.16
C SER A 141 10.52 -15.58 24.58
N GLN A 142 9.59 -15.87 25.51
CA GLN A 142 9.95 -16.23 26.88
C GLN A 142 10.76 -17.53 26.96
N THR A 143 10.52 -18.46 26.04
CA THR A 143 11.27 -19.72 25.94
C THR A 143 12.74 -19.46 25.67
N MET A 144 13.07 -18.56 24.73
CA MET A 144 14.46 -18.23 24.42
C MET A 144 15.19 -17.58 25.61
N ILE A 145 14.49 -16.73 26.38
CA ILE A 145 15.04 -16.15 27.62
C ILE A 145 15.33 -17.24 28.65
N GLN A 146 14.43 -18.23 28.79
CA GLN A 146 14.61 -19.35 29.72
C GLN A 146 15.76 -20.27 29.33
N GLU A 147 15.89 -20.61 28.05
CA GLU A 147 17.00 -21.40 27.51
C GLU A 147 18.34 -20.68 27.72
N THR A 148 18.40 -19.40 27.36
CA THR A 148 19.60 -18.57 27.57
C THR A 148 19.98 -18.46 29.05
N ARG A 149 18.99 -18.39 29.96
CA ARG A 149 19.23 -18.37 31.41
C ARG A 149 19.87 -19.68 31.89
N GLN A 150 19.44 -20.82 31.35
CA GLN A 150 20.03 -22.12 31.68
C GLN A 150 21.47 -22.23 31.17
N GLU A 151 21.75 -21.72 29.97
CA GLU A 151 23.11 -21.67 29.41
C GLU A 151 24.03 -20.76 30.22
N ALA A 152 23.54 -19.59 30.64
CA ALA A 152 24.32 -18.66 31.46
C ALA A 152 24.72 -19.26 32.82
N ALA A 153 23.89 -20.13 33.40
CA ALA A 153 24.20 -20.84 34.64
C ALA A 153 25.41 -21.79 34.52
N ILE A 154 25.80 -22.18 33.31
CA ILE A 154 26.95 -23.04 33.03
C ILE A 154 28.26 -22.21 32.96
N GLY A 155 28.17 -20.88 32.97
CA GLY A 155 29.32 -19.97 33.08
C GLY A 155 29.66 -19.21 31.81
N SER A 156 28.68 -18.52 31.20
CA SER A 156 28.96 -17.59 30.10
C SER A 156 29.42 -16.21 30.61
N ASP A 157 30.50 -15.69 30.03
CA ASP A 157 31.03 -14.35 30.34
C ASP A 157 30.43 -13.30 29.38
N PHE A 158 29.14 -12.99 29.57
CA PHE A 158 28.46 -11.96 28.77
C PHE A 158 28.62 -10.57 29.41
N GLN A 159 29.19 -9.61 28.66
CA GLN A 159 29.56 -8.29 29.17
C GLN A 159 28.48 -7.20 29.02
N GLY A 160 27.28 -7.54 28.52
CA GLY A 160 26.19 -6.58 28.38
C GLY A 160 26.29 -5.64 27.18
N ASP A 161 27.21 -5.89 26.23
CA ASP A 161 27.36 -5.07 25.03
C ASP A 161 26.10 -5.09 24.17
N GLY A 162 25.58 -3.90 23.82
CA GLY A 162 24.38 -3.75 23.00
C GLY A 162 23.05 -3.88 23.76
N CYS A 163 23.08 -4.07 25.07
CA CYS A 163 21.87 -4.09 25.88
C CYS A 163 21.27 -2.70 26.06
N ILE A 164 19.94 -2.66 26.09
CA ILE A 164 19.15 -1.46 26.31
C ILE A 164 18.47 -1.59 27.68
N SER A 165 18.61 -0.56 28.51
CA SER A 165 17.91 -0.46 29.79
C SER A 165 17.21 0.89 29.87
N VAL A 166 15.94 0.90 29.47
CA VAL A 166 15.04 2.07 29.60
C VAL A 166 13.85 1.70 30.47
N SER A 167 13.65 2.46 31.54
CA SER A 167 12.61 2.21 32.55
C SER A 167 11.18 2.22 31.99
N TRP A 168 10.94 2.96 30.90
CA TRP A 168 9.62 3.07 30.27
C TRP A 168 9.37 2.03 29.18
N LEU A 169 10.37 1.21 28.81
CA LEU A 169 10.24 0.04 27.93
C LEU A 169 10.94 -1.17 28.58
N PRO A 170 10.41 -1.71 29.68
CA PRO A 170 11.09 -2.71 30.50
C PRO A 170 11.36 -4.04 29.77
N ASN A 171 10.67 -4.29 28.65
CA ASN A 171 10.82 -5.50 27.84
C ASN A 171 11.71 -5.30 26.60
N LEU A 172 12.22 -4.08 26.36
CA LEU A 172 13.10 -3.78 25.23
C LEU A 172 14.55 -3.93 25.68
N HIS A 173 15.01 -5.17 25.79
CA HIS A 173 16.36 -5.49 26.28
C HIS A 173 17.47 -5.26 25.23
N ALA A 174 17.11 -5.22 23.94
CA ALA A 174 17.99 -4.87 22.83
C ALA A 174 17.13 -4.34 21.66
N MET A 175 17.77 -3.88 20.58
CA MET A 175 17.05 -3.49 19.36
C MET A 175 16.34 -4.71 18.73
N PRO A 176 15.14 -4.56 18.14
CA PRO A 176 14.53 -5.64 17.37
C PRO A 176 15.38 -6.01 16.16
N PRO A 177 15.31 -7.26 15.66
CA PRO A 177 15.95 -7.64 14.40
C PRO A 177 15.56 -6.69 13.27
N LEU A 178 16.50 -6.35 12.37
CA LEU A 178 16.23 -5.45 11.25
C LEU A 178 15.08 -5.96 10.34
N THR A 179 14.91 -7.27 10.24
CA THR A 179 13.78 -7.92 9.57
C THR A 179 12.44 -7.56 10.22
N VAL A 180 12.37 -7.60 11.57
CA VAL A 180 11.19 -7.21 12.37
C VAL A 180 10.90 -5.73 12.20
N ILE A 181 11.93 -4.87 12.25
CA ILE A 181 11.78 -3.43 12.02
C ILE A 181 11.26 -3.15 10.61
N ALA A 182 11.81 -3.79 9.57
CA ALA A 182 11.33 -3.63 8.21
C ALA A 182 9.87 -4.06 8.04
N GLY A 183 9.50 -5.21 8.62
CA GLY A 183 8.12 -5.69 8.66
C GLY A 183 7.18 -4.69 9.31
N ALA A 184 7.53 -4.15 10.48
CA ALA A 184 6.72 -3.16 11.18
C ALA A 184 6.62 -1.83 10.41
N MET A 185 7.74 -1.34 9.87
CA MET A 185 7.79 -0.08 9.13
C MET A 185 6.96 -0.13 7.85
N SER A 186 6.81 -1.30 7.22
CA SER A 186 5.93 -1.47 6.06
C SER A 186 4.50 -1.00 6.36
N MET A 187 3.95 -1.39 7.51
CA MET A 187 2.59 -1.04 7.95
C MET A 187 2.51 0.38 8.49
N ILE A 188 3.48 0.76 9.35
CA ILE A 188 3.52 2.08 10.00
C ILE A 188 3.60 3.20 8.96
N LEU A 189 4.39 3.03 7.91
CA LEU A 189 4.56 4.06 6.88
C LEU A 189 3.34 4.16 5.96
N HIS A 190 2.65 3.05 5.65
CA HIS A 190 1.46 3.07 4.80
C HIS A 190 0.25 3.71 5.49
N MET A 191 0.04 3.41 6.77
CA MET A 191 -1.14 3.80 7.54
C MET A 191 -1.50 5.31 7.44
N PRO A 192 -0.57 6.28 7.63
CA PRO A 192 -0.92 7.70 7.57
C PRO A 192 -1.48 8.14 6.23
N PHE A 193 -0.90 7.67 5.12
CA PHE A 193 -1.33 8.09 3.78
C PHE A 193 -2.69 7.51 3.41
N SER A 194 -2.93 6.25 3.79
CA SER A 194 -4.23 5.60 3.61
C SER A 194 -5.32 6.28 4.44
N PHE A 195 -5.01 6.57 5.72
CA PHE A 195 -5.91 7.32 6.59
C PHE A 195 -6.23 8.71 6.04
N ILE A 196 -5.22 9.48 5.63
CA ILE A 196 -5.39 10.82 5.06
C ILE A 196 -6.27 10.76 3.80
N TYR A 197 -5.97 9.85 2.87
CA TYR A 197 -6.75 9.72 1.65
C TYR A 197 -8.22 9.44 1.94
N HIS A 198 -8.51 8.42 2.74
CA HIS A 198 -9.88 7.99 3.01
C HIS A 198 -10.65 8.96 3.91
N CYS A 199 -10.06 9.41 5.02
CA CYS A 199 -10.75 10.25 5.99
C CYS A 199 -10.91 11.70 5.54
N ILE A 200 -9.97 12.25 4.77
CA ILE A 200 -9.93 13.69 4.44
C ILE A 200 -10.40 13.97 3.02
N TYR A 201 -9.96 13.18 2.04
CA TYR A 201 -10.07 13.55 0.63
C TYR A 201 -11.08 12.72 -0.16
N ALA A 202 -11.12 11.39 0.01
CA ALA A 202 -11.85 10.49 -0.87
C ALA A 202 -13.33 10.87 -1.02
N HIS A 203 -14.01 11.22 0.07
CA HIS A 203 -15.42 11.59 0.06
C HIS A 203 -15.73 12.97 -0.54
N LYS A 204 -14.74 13.86 -0.67
CA LYS A 204 -14.90 15.23 -1.21
C LYS A 204 -14.66 15.30 -2.71
N LEU A 205 -14.00 14.29 -3.25
CA LEU A 205 -13.57 14.26 -4.64
C LEU A 205 -14.55 13.46 -5.49
N SER A 206 -14.80 13.95 -6.70
CA SER A 206 -15.50 13.16 -7.72
C SER A 206 -14.69 11.91 -8.07
N SER A 207 -15.36 10.86 -8.56
CA SER A 207 -14.70 9.59 -8.90
C SER A 207 -13.55 9.74 -9.90
N THR A 208 -13.65 10.72 -10.80
CA THR A 208 -12.59 11.06 -11.76
C THR A 208 -11.44 11.80 -11.08
N ALA A 209 -11.74 12.87 -10.32
CA ALA A 209 -10.72 13.65 -9.60
C ALA A 209 -9.95 12.80 -8.57
N ARG A 210 -10.60 11.78 -7.97
CA ARG A 210 -9.95 10.85 -7.05
C ARG A 210 -8.75 10.15 -7.69
N ILE A 211 -8.83 9.76 -8.97
CA ILE A 211 -7.77 8.97 -9.64
C ILE A 211 -6.46 9.76 -9.66
N ASP A 212 -6.53 11.05 -9.98
CA ASP A 212 -5.35 11.89 -10.15
C ASP A 212 -4.95 12.66 -8.88
N HIS A 213 -5.74 12.58 -7.82
CA HIS A 213 -5.44 13.25 -6.57
C HIS A 213 -4.17 12.70 -5.91
N TRP A 214 -3.27 13.60 -5.49
CA TRP A 214 -1.97 13.27 -4.92
C TRP A 214 -2.06 12.29 -3.73
N SER A 215 -3.09 12.42 -2.89
CA SER A 215 -3.22 11.58 -1.69
C SER A 215 -3.49 10.12 -2.03
N ARG A 216 -4.29 9.87 -3.09
CA ARG A 216 -4.53 8.51 -3.60
C ARG A 216 -3.26 7.94 -4.21
N ARG A 217 -2.52 8.75 -4.98
CA ARG A 217 -1.25 8.34 -5.57
C ARG A 217 -0.24 7.98 -4.48
N MET A 218 -0.16 8.77 -3.41
CA MET A 218 0.69 8.47 -2.25
C MET A 218 0.28 7.18 -1.53
N ASP A 219 -1.01 6.98 -1.25
CA ASP A 219 -1.53 5.73 -0.68
C ASP A 219 -1.09 4.51 -1.51
N GLN A 220 -1.25 4.59 -2.84
CA GLN A 220 -0.79 3.54 -3.76
C GLN A 220 0.74 3.40 -3.82
N CYS A 221 1.50 4.49 -3.74
CA CYS A 221 2.96 4.44 -3.66
C CYS A 221 3.43 3.73 -2.39
N MET A 222 2.73 3.94 -1.27
CA MET A 222 3.08 3.30 -0.02
C MET A 222 2.82 1.79 -0.01
N LEU A 223 1.91 1.26 -0.84
CA LEU A 223 1.81 -0.19 -1.07
C LEU A 223 3.06 -0.78 -1.74
N HIS A 224 3.75 0.01 -2.57
CA HIS A 224 5.01 -0.40 -3.20
C HIS A 224 6.19 -0.31 -2.23
N VAL A 225 6.24 0.74 -1.38
CA VAL A 225 7.19 0.83 -0.26
C VAL A 225 7.01 -0.36 0.70
N TYR A 226 5.75 -0.65 1.04
CA TYR A 226 5.35 -1.81 1.82
C TYR A 226 5.91 -3.11 1.23
N SER A 227 5.70 -3.34 -0.07
CA SER A 227 6.22 -4.51 -0.79
C SER A 227 7.74 -4.63 -0.71
N ALA A 228 8.47 -3.53 -0.92
CA ALA A 228 9.93 -3.55 -0.85
C ALA A 228 10.40 -3.92 0.57
N LEU A 229 9.85 -3.29 1.61
CA LEU A 229 10.20 -3.58 3.00
C LEU A 229 9.88 -5.03 3.39
N LEU A 230 8.73 -5.56 2.96
CA LEU A 230 8.38 -6.96 3.23
C LEU A 230 9.31 -7.96 2.57
N SER A 231 9.86 -7.63 1.40
CA SER A 231 10.82 -8.53 0.75
C SER A 231 12.09 -8.70 1.57
N TYR A 232 12.54 -7.63 2.25
CA TYR A 232 13.62 -7.72 3.23
C TYR A 232 13.15 -8.45 4.50
N ALA A 233 11.97 -8.12 5.00
CA ALA A 233 11.44 -8.71 6.22
C ALA A 233 11.32 -10.24 6.14
N PHE A 234 10.89 -10.78 4.99
CA PHE A 234 10.72 -12.23 4.79
C PHE A 234 11.99 -12.98 4.34
N SER A 235 13.03 -12.28 3.89
CA SER A 235 14.29 -12.92 3.45
C SER A 235 15.46 -12.68 4.39
N GLY A 236 15.50 -11.52 5.05
CA GLY A 236 16.69 -10.99 5.70
C GLY A 236 17.85 -10.69 4.75
N ARG A 237 17.62 -10.72 3.43
CA ARG A 237 18.67 -10.59 2.42
C ARG A 237 18.54 -9.29 1.64
N LEU A 238 19.66 -8.59 1.51
CA LEU A 238 19.71 -7.31 0.80
C LEU A 238 19.55 -7.47 -0.72
N ASP A 239 19.96 -8.59 -1.32
CA ASP A 239 19.81 -8.83 -2.75
C ASP A 239 18.32 -8.90 -3.16
N PHE A 240 17.50 -9.64 -2.43
CA PHE A 240 16.04 -9.68 -2.59
C PHE A 240 15.41 -8.30 -2.42
N PHE A 241 15.82 -7.58 -1.37
CA PHE A 241 15.36 -6.22 -1.13
C PHE A 241 15.65 -5.29 -2.30
N LEU A 242 16.90 -5.27 -2.79
CA LEU A 242 17.31 -4.36 -3.85
C LEU A 242 16.61 -4.64 -5.18
N VAL A 243 16.44 -5.92 -5.55
CA VAL A 243 15.69 -6.30 -6.76
C VAL A 243 14.24 -5.85 -6.66
N ASN A 244 13.59 -6.10 -5.51
CA ASN A 244 12.21 -5.71 -5.31
C ASN A 244 12.04 -4.18 -5.18
N LEU A 245 13.04 -3.48 -4.63
CA LEU A 245 13.08 -2.03 -4.55
C LEU A 245 13.09 -1.41 -5.94
N VAL A 246 13.94 -1.89 -6.86
CA VAL A 246 14.00 -1.38 -8.25
C VAL A 246 12.63 -1.53 -8.94
N LEU A 247 11.99 -2.70 -8.81
CA LEU A 247 10.65 -2.93 -9.34
C LEU A 247 9.62 -1.95 -8.75
N ASN A 248 9.62 -1.78 -7.42
CA ASN A 248 8.65 -0.92 -6.74
C ASN A 248 8.91 0.58 -6.99
N VAL A 249 10.14 1.00 -7.20
CA VAL A 249 10.49 2.36 -7.61
C VAL A 249 9.95 2.66 -9.01
N ASP A 250 10.10 1.74 -10.00
CA ASP A 250 9.42 1.90 -11.30
C ASP A 250 7.92 2.05 -11.10
N CYS A 251 7.30 1.17 -10.30
CA CYS A 251 5.87 1.22 -10.06
C CYS A 251 5.42 2.56 -9.45
N ILE A 252 6.17 3.09 -8.47
CA ILE A 252 5.94 4.40 -7.85
C ILE A 252 6.01 5.51 -8.89
N VAL A 253 7.07 5.57 -9.71
CA VAL A 253 7.20 6.57 -10.78
C VAL A 253 5.99 6.51 -11.72
N LYS A 254 5.50 5.31 -12.02
CA LYS A 254 4.33 5.10 -12.88
C LYS A 254 2.98 5.48 -12.24
N GLN A 255 2.91 5.65 -10.92
CA GLN A 255 1.73 6.24 -10.26
C GLN A 255 1.65 7.75 -10.47
N TRP A 256 2.77 8.40 -10.81
CA TRP A 256 2.84 9.86 -10.99
C TRP A 256 2.72 10.31 -12.45
N GLU A 257 2.62 9.37 -13.40
CA GLU A 257 2.34 9.71 -14.80
C GLU A 257 1.01 10.47 -14.96
N LYS A 258 0.93 11.34 -15.97
CA LYS A 258 -0.28 12.11 -16.29
C LYS A 258 -1.48 11.20 -16.57
N ARG A 259 -1.23 10.02 -17.17
CA ARG A 259 -2.27 9.04 -17.50
C ARG A 259 -2.15 7.80 -16.62
N ILE A 260 -3.15 7.57 -15.78
CA ILE A 260 -3.24 6.36 -14.96
C ILE A 260 -3.95 5.25 -15.73
N ILE A 261 -3.32 4.08 -15.81
CA ILE A 261 -3.88 2.88 -16.46
C ILE A 261 -4.14 1.84 -15.36
N PRO A 262 -5.39 1.68 -14.86
CA PRO A 262 -5.68 0.85 -13.69
C PRO A 262 -5.23 -0.61 -13.84
N VAL A 263 -5.44 -1.22 -15.00
CA VAL A 263 -5.08 -2.63 -15.27
C VAL A 263 -3.56 -2.85 -15.14
N ARG A 264 -2.76 -1.90 -15.65
CA ARG A 264 -1.30 -1.94 -15.56
C ARG A 264 -0.83 -1.80 -14.11
N ASN A 265 -1.46 -0.92 -13.35
CA ASN A 265 -1.10 -0.71 -11.95
C ASN A 265 -1.50 -1.92 -11.10
N GLN A 266 -2.64 -2.55 -11.40
CA GLN A 266 -3.07 -3.78 -10.74
C GLN A 266 -2.14 -4.96 -11.04
N SER A 267 -1.72 -5.17 -12.29
CA SER A 267 -0.78 -6.25 -12.62
C SER A 267 0.58 -6.06 -11.95
N ARG A 268 1.07 -4.82 -11.87
CA ARG A 268 2.30 -4.46 -11.14
C ARG A 268 2.20 -4.72 -9.65
N LEU A 269 1.06 -4.41 -9.03
CA LEU A 269 0.84 -4.73 -7.62
C LEU A 269 0.85 -6.24 -7.38
N VAL A 270 0.21 -7.02 -8.24
CA VAL A 270 0.24 -8.49 -8.18
C VAL A 270 1.66 -9.02 -8.33
N LEU A 271 2.44 -8.49 -9.27
CA LEU A 271 3.85 -8.85 -9.44
C LEU A 271 4.68 -8.52 -8.19
N SER A 272 4.47 -7.33 -7.62
CA SER A 272 5.14 -6.89 -6.38
C SER A 272 4.85 -7.84 -5.22
N ILE A 273 3.58 -8.28 -5.10
CA ILE A 273 3.14 -9.30 -4.14
C ILE A 273 3.91 -10.61 -4.33
N MET A 274 3.95 -11.14 -5.55
CA MET A 274 4.68 -12.37 -5.85
C MET A 274 6.17 -12.25 -5.52
N CYS A 275 6.77 -11.09 -5.80
CA CYS A 275 8.19 -10.86 -5.52
C CYS A 275 8.50 -10.84 -4.02
N PHE A 276 7.66 -10.23 -3.17
CA PHE A 276 7.95 -10.19 -1.73
C PHE A 276 7.58 -11.50 -1.01
N THR A 277 6.69 -12.33 -1.56
CA THR A 277 6.32 -13.61 -0.95
C THR A 277 7.22 -14.77 -1.38
N LEU A 278 8.02 -14.61 -2.44
CA LEU A 278 8.95 -15.63 -2.93
C LEU A 278 9.93 -16.15 -1.86
N PRO A 279 10.53 -15.31 -0.99
CA PRO A 279 11.39 -15.80 0.09
C PRO A 279 10.71 -16.78 1.06
N ILE A 280 9.40 -16.65 1.28
CA ILE A 280 8.64 -17.60 2.14
C ILE A 280 8.69 -19.01 1.53
N LEU A 281 8.60 -19.11 0.20
CA LEU A 281 8.69 -20.39 -0.51
C LEU A 281 10.12 -20.94 -0.49
N GLU A 282 11.14 -20.07 -0.63
CA GLU A 282 12.55 -20.44 -0.54
C GLU A 282 12.91 -20.99 0.84
N ASN A 283 12.33 -20.43 1.90
CA ASN A 283 12.47 -20.92 3.28
C ASN A 283 11.76 -22.26 3.53
N GLY A 284 10.92 -22.73 2.61
CA GLY A 284 10.15 -23.98 2.76
C GLY A 284 8.88 -23.84 3.62
N ASP A 285 8.46 -22.63 3.96
CA ASP A 285 7.34 -22.36 4.87
C ASP A 285 5.98 -22.37 4.15
N TYR A 286 5.67 -23.47 3.47
CA TYR A 286 4.47 -23.61 2.63
C TYR A 286 3.17 -23.41 3.41
N SER A 287 3.13 -23.78 4.70
CA SER A 287 1.98 -23.56 5.56
C SER A 287 1.69 -22.07 5.80
N TYR A 288 2.74 -21.28 6.01
CA TYR A 288 2.60 -19.83 6.18
C TYR A 288 2.21 -19.17 4.85
N PHE A 289 2.87 -19.55 3.75
CA PHE A 289 2.55 -19.09 2.41
C PHE A 289 1.07 -19.35 2.05
N GLY A 290 0.58 -20.57 2.27
CA GLY A 290 -0.80 -20.95 1.97
C GLY A 290 -1.82 -20.14 2.77
N ARG A 291 -1.57 -19.93 4.08
CA ARG A 291 -2.43 -19.10 4.93
C ARG A 291 -2.45 -17.64 4.46
N LEU A 292 -1.29 -17.06 4.15
CA LEU A 292 -1.19 -15.70 3.64
C LEU A 292 -1.96 -15.53 2.32
N TYR A 293 -1.74 -16.43 1.35
CA TYR A 293 -2.42 -16.38 0.06
C TYR A 293 -3.92 -16.63 0.16
N ALA A 294 -4.37 -17.52 1.05
CA ALA A 294 -5.79 -17.72 1.31
C ALA A 294 -6.45 -16.44 1.84
N THR A 295 -5.84 -15.79 2.84
CA THR A 295 -6.31 -14.50 3.37
C THR A 295 -6.35 -13.44 2.27
N MET A 296 -5.27 -13.31 1.48
CA MET A 296 -5.21 -12.36 0.38
C MET A 296 -6.27 -12.65 -0.69
N ALA A 297 -6.47 -13.91 -1.08
CA ALA A 297 -7.45 -14.31 -2.07
C ALA A 297 -8.88 -13.97 -1.63
N ILE A 298 -9.25 -14.27 -0.38
CA ILE A 298 -10.56 -13.92 0.19
C ILE A 298 -10.75 -12.40 0.20
N ALA A 299 -9.75 -11.66 0.68
CA ALA A 299 -9.80 -10.21 0.71
C ALA A 299 -9.92 -9.61 -0.70
N PHE A 300 -9.11 -10.05 -1.66
CA PHE A 300 -9.20 -9.61 -3.05
C PHE A 300 -10.54 -9.97 -3.69
N ALA A 301 -11.10 -11.14 -3.40
CA ALA A 301 -12.43 -11.53 -3.88
C ALA A 301 -13.48 -10.53 -3.38
N VAL A 302 -13.48 -10.19 -2.09
CA VAL A 302 -14.40 -9.19 -1.52
C VAL A 302 -14.17 -7.81 -2.16
N PHE A 303 -12.92 -7.37 -2.27
CA PHE A 303 -12.58 -6.06 -2.85
C PHE A 303 -12.89 -5.95 -4.34
N THR A 304 -12.85 -7.04 -5.10
CA THR A 304 -13.06 -6.99 -6.57
C THR A 304 -14.51 -7.23 -6.95
N THR A 305 -15.23 -8.09 -6.23
CA THR A 305 -16.62 -8.43 -6.53
C THR A 305 -17.63 -7.47 -5.91
N TYR A 306 -17.22 -6.67 -4.93
CA TYR A 306 -18.09 -5.71 -4.22
C TYR A 306 -19.38 -6.32 -3.65
N PRO A 307 -19.34 -7.48 -2.94
CA PRO A 307 -20.55 -8.18 -2.50
C PRO A 307 -21.33 -7.40 -1.43
N PHE A 308 -20.71 -6.38 -0.82
CA PHE A 308 -21.29 -5.53 0.22
C PHE A 308 -21.38 -4.06 -0.23
N GLY A 309 -21.34 -3.80 -1.54
CA GLY A 309 -21.34 -2.45 -2.09
C GLY A 309 -20.19 -1.58 -1.53
N GLY A 310 -20.50 -0.36 -1.10
CA GLY A 310 -19.51 0.57 -0.56
C GLY A 310 -18.76 0.08 0.69
N TRP A 311 -19.26 -0.95 1.39
CA TRP A 311 -18.61 -1.54 2.56
C TRP A 311 -17.58 -2.62 2.21
N SER A 312 -17.52 -3.09 0.96
CA SER A 312 -16.56 -4.14 0.57
C SER A 312 -15.10 -3.74 0.78
N HIS A 313 -14.78 -2.44 0.69
CA HIS A 313 -13.45 -1.94 1.01
C HIS A 313 -13.16 -2.04 2.51
N THR A 314 -14.12 -1.67 3.37
CA THR A 314 -14.00 -1.83 4.82
C THR A 314 -13.77 -3.29 5.19
N VAL A 315 -14.57 -4.21 4.64
CA VAL A 315 -14.43 -5.65 4.89
C VAL A 315 -13.08 -6.18 4.40
N PHE A 316 -12.59 -5.68 3.26
CA PHE A 316 -11.23 -5.97 2.79
C PHE A 316 -10.16 -5.59 3.82
N HIS A 317 -10.23 -4.39 4.43
CA HIS A 317 -9.31 -4.00 5.50
C HIS A 317 -9.42 -4.91 6.73
N LEU A 318 -10.65 -5.24 7.16
CA LEU A 318 -10.88 -6.12 8.31
C LEU A 318 -10.31 -7.52 8.11
N ILE A 319 -10.42 -8.09 6.90
CA ILE A 319 -9.78 -9.38 6.59
C ILE A 319 -8.25 -9.23 6.66
N PHE A 320 -7.72 -8.15 6.08
CA PHE A 320 -6.28 -7.86 6.09
C PHE A 320 -5.71 -7.57 7.47
N TRP A 321 -6.51 -7.28 8.51
CA TRP A 321 -6.04 -7.14 9.89
C TRP A 321 -5.31 -8.37 10.42
N ASN A 322 -5.57 -9.54 9.86
CA ASN A 322 -4.89 -10.77 10.24
C ASN A 322 -3.45 -10.84 9.69
N VAL A 323 -3.14 -10.10 8.62
CA VAL A 323 -1.83 -10.14 7.97
C VAL A 323 -0.71 -9.58 8.87
N PRO A 324 -0.83 -8.40 9.51
CA PRO A 324 0.23 -7.92 10.40
C PRO A 324 0.56 -8.88 11.55
N PRO A 325 -0.39 -9.41 12.34
CA PRO A 325 -0.08 -10.40 13.38
C PRO A 325 0.56 -11.68 12.84
N MET A 326 0.07 -12.22 11.72
CA MET A 326 0.69 -13.38 11.05
C MET A 326 2.15 -13.09 10.67
N MET A 327 2.39 -11.93 10.07
CA MET A 327 3.72 -11.51 9.63
C MET A 327 4.67 -11.26 10.80
N MET A 328 4.25 -10.50 11.80
CA MET A 328 5.10 -10.13 12.93
C MET A 328 5.45 -11.33 13.83
N THR A 329 4.64 -12.40 13.80
CA THR A 329 4.96 -13.66 14.48
C THR A 329 5.84 -14.60 13.64
N TYR A 330 5.77 -14.51 12.31
CA TYR A 330 6.61 -15.30 11.40
C TYR A 330 8.03 -14.74 11.27
N ILE A 331 8.20 -13.43 11.10
CA ILE A 331 9.52 -12.83 10.85
C ILE A 331 10.58 -13.19 11.92
N PRO A 332 10.27 -13.21 13.24
CA PRO A 332 11.22 -13.62 14.26
C PRO A 332 11.68 -15.08 14.14
N THR A 333 10.96 -15.96 13.43
CA THR A 333 11.37 -17.36 13.25
C THR A 333 12.39 -17.55 12.13
N LEU A 334 12.68 -16.49 11.37
CA LEU A 334 13.62 -16.56 10.25
C LEU A 334 15.08 -16.64 10.73
N PRO A 335 15.97 -17.35 10.03
CA PRO A 335 17.39 -17.42 10.36
C PRO A 335 18.05 -16.05 10.53
N ALA A 336 17.72 -15.09 9.65
CA ALA A 336 18.26 -13.73 9.69
C ALA A 336 17.86 -12.92 10.94
N SER A 337 16.90 -13.40 11.72
CA SER A 337 16.47 -12.77 12.98
C SER A 337 17.18 -13.34 14.22
N GLN A 338 17.79 -14.53 14.12
CA GLN A 338 18.18 -15.31 15.30
C GLN A 338 19.33 -14.70 16.10
N ASP A 339 20.37 -14.16 15.45
CA ASP A 339 21.52 -13.59 16.16
C ASP A 339 21.11 -12.42 17.06
N GLN A 340 20.27 -11.52 16.55
CA GLN A 340 19.77 -10.38 17.30
C GLN A 340 18.79 -10.80 18.41
N LEU A 341 18.01 -11.87 18.18
CA LEU A 341 17.14 -12.45 19.20
C LEU A 341 17.94 -13.07 20.35
N GLN A 342 19.03 -13.79 20.04
CA GLN A 342 19.92 -14.36 21.03
C GLN A 342 20.59 -13.28 21.88
N LEU A 343 21.06 -12.20 21.25
CA LEU A 343 21.58 -11.03 21.97
C LEU A 343 20.52 -10.43 22.91
N ALA A 344 19.29 -10.26 22.42
CA ALA A 344 18.19 -9.73 23.22
C ALA A 344 17.86 -10.63 24.42
N ALA A 345 17.92 -11.96 24.25
CA ALA A 345 17.73 -12.92 25.32
C ALA A 345 18.84 -12.85 26.38
N GLN A 346 20.11 -12.72 25.96
CA GLN A 346 21.25 -12.51 26.87
C GLN A 346 21.10 -11.23 27.67
N CYS A 347 20.71 -10.13 27.01
CA CYS A 347 20.42 -8.86 27.67
C CYS A 347 19.26 -8.95 28.66
N ALA A 348 18.22 -9.72 28.36
CA ALA A 348 17.09 -9.96 29.27
C ALA A 348 17.52 -10.73 30.52
N VAL A 349 18.40 -11.73 30.38
CA VAL A 349 18.96 -12.48 31.51
C VAL A 349 19.85 -11.58 32.37
N TRP A 350 20.73 -10.81 31.75
CA TRP A 350 21.63 -9.88 32.43
C TRP A 350 20.87 -8.79 33.21
N ALA A 351 19.84 -8.20 32.61
CA ALA A 351 18.99 -7.21 33.28
C ALA A 351 18.20 -7.78 34.47
N GLY A 352 17.96 -9.10 34.49
CA GLY A 352 17.33 -9.79 35.62
C GLY A 352 18.29 -10.18 36.73
N SER A 353 19.62 -10.12 36.50
CA SER A 353 20.64 -10.41 37.51
C SER A 353 21.29 -9.16 38.11
N SER A 354 21.19 -8.00 37.46
CA SER A 354 21.54 -6.68 37.99
C SER A 354 20.46 -6.15 38.92
#